data_AF-A0A0S7Y0H3-F1
#
_entry.id   AF-A0A0S7Y0H3-F1
#
_cell.length_a   1.000
_cell.length_b   1.000
_cell.length_c   1.000
_cell.angle_alpha   90.00
_cell.angle_beta   90.00
_cell.angle_gamma   90.00
#
_symmetry.space_group_name_H-M   'P 1'
#
loop_
_entity.id
_entity.type
_entity.pdbx_description
1 polymer ?
#
loop_
_entity_poly.entity_id
_entity_poly.type
_entity_poly.pdbx_seq_one_letter_code
_entity_poly.pdbx_strand_id
1 'polypeptide(L)' 'MDNDMREQIINRASESQIRALARQQGYGGLLESGVSKILQGLTTAEEVLSVTFTENIKA' A
#
# COMPACT_ATOMS: atom_id res chain seq x y z
N MET A 1 -2.90 8.86 12.55
CA MET A 1 -3.41 9.14 11.19
C MET A 1 -3.03 10.56 10.87
N ASP A 2 -2.32 10.76 9.77
CA ASP A 2 -1.80 12.04 9.31
C ASP A 2 -2.92 13.04 8.98
N ASN A 3 -2.64 14.35 9.05
CA ASN A 3 -3.64 15.39 8.80
C ASN A 3 -4.07 15.43 7.32
N ASP A 4 -3.16 15.19 6.38
CA ASP A 4 -3.47 15.22 4.94
C ASP A 4 -4.44 14.08 4.60
N MET A 5 -4.22 12.89 5.18
CA MET A 5 -5.10 11.75 5.00
C MET A 5 -6.50 12.01 5.58
N ARG A 6 -6.60 12.77 6.68
CA ARG A 6 -7.88 13.16 7.27
C ARG A 6 -8.65 14.10 6.34
N GLU A 7 -7.95 15.05 5.75
CA GLU A 7 -8.54 16.00 4.80
C GLU A 7 -9.07 15.28 3.55
N GLN A 8 -8.33 14.32 2.99
CA GLN A 8 -8.81 13.50 1.87
C GLN A 8 -10.11 12.76 2.20
N ILE A 9 -10.23 12.21 3.42
CA ILE A 9 -11.45 11.53 3.85
C ILE A 9 -12.62 12.51 3.97
N ILE A 10 -12.41 13.67 4.59
CA ILE A 10 -13.44 14.72 4.73
C ILE A 10 -13.93 15.16 3.35
N ASN A 11 -13.02 15.30 2.40
CA ASN A 11 -13.31 15.69 1.03
C ASN A 11 -13.86 14.55 0.14
N ARG A 12 -14.09 13.36 0.71
CA ARG A 12 -14.58 12.16 -0.02
C ARG A 12 -13.72 11.83 -1.24
N ALA A 13 -12.41 11.95 -1.10
CA ALA A 13 -11.45 11.55 -2.12
C ALA A 13 -11.68 10.09 -2.53
N SER A 14 -11.45 9.78 -3.80
CA SER A 14 -11.53 8.42 -4.29
C SER A 14 -10.47 7.54 -3.62
N GLU A 15 -10.70 6.23 -3.64
CA GLU A 15 -9.72 5.25 -3.17
C GLU A 15 -8.35 5.45 -3.84
N SER A 16 -8.33 5.69 -5.15
CA SER A 16 -7.09 5.92 -5.90
C SER A 16 -6.32 7.15 -5.41
N GLN A 17 -7.01 8.25 -5.09
CA GLN A 17 -6.39 9.46 -4.53
C GLN A 17 -5.81 9.22 -3.14
N ILE A 18 -6.56 8.51 -2.28
CA ILE A 18 -6.10 8.17 -0.92
C ILE A 18 -4.86 7.26 -0.99
N ARG A 19 -4.87 6.27 -1.87
CA ARG A 19 -3.71 5.37 -2.07
C ARG A 19 -2.51 6.11 -2.65
N ALA A 20 -2.72 7.02 -3.62
CA ALA A 20 -1.65 7.85 -4.18
C ALA A 20 -0.97 8.70 -3.09
N LEU A 21 -1.76 9.37 -2.25
CA LEU A 21 -1.25 10.13 -1.10
C LEU A 21 -0.46 9.23 -0.14
N ALA A 22 -1.00 8.05 0.20
CA ALA A 22 -0.30 7.11 1.07
C ALA A 22 1.06 6.69 0.48
N ARG A 23 1.14 6.41 -0.83
CA ARG A 23 2.41 6.11 -1.50
C ARG A 23 3.39 7.29 -1.46
N GLN A 24 2.90 8.51 -1.70
CA GLN A 24 3.71 9.72 -1.63
C GLN A 24 4.28 9.94 -0.22
N GLN A 25 3.53 9.59 0.83
CA GLN A 25 3.96 9.67 2.22
C GLN A 25 4.90 8.51 2.64
N GLY A 26 5.26 7.61 1.71
CA GLY A 26 6.17 6.49 1.96
C GLY A 26 5.50 5.24 2.54
N TYR A 27 4.16 5.18 2.58
CA TYR A 27 3.47 3.95 2.93
C TYR A 27 3.62 2.91 1.81
N GLY A 28 4.05 1.72 2.20
CA GLY A 28 4.19 0.60 1.28
C GLY A 28 2.88 -0.15 1.01
N GLY A 29 2.91 -0.98 -0.02
CA GLY A 29 1.80 -1.85 -0.40
C GLY A 29 1.84 -3.19 0.33
N LEU A 30 0.76 -3.96 0.19
CA LEU A 30 0.69 -5.31 0.76
C LEU A 30 1.77 -6.22 0.16
N LEU A 31 2.04 -6.12 -1.15
CA LEU A 31 3.12 -6.87 -1.80
C LEU A 31 4.49 -6.50 -1.23
N GLU A 32 4.80 -5.22 -1.07
CA GLU A 32 6.09 -4.77 -0.49
C GLU A 32 6.27 -5.27 0.94
N SER A 33 5.21 -5.27 1.74
CA SER A 33 5.19 -5.88 3.06
C SER A 33 5.47 -7.38 3.00
N GLY A 34 4.85 -8.09 2.06
CA GLY A 34 5.11 -9.51 1.80
C GLY A 34 6.57 -9.77 1.42
N VAL A 35 7.14 -8.99 0.50
CA VAL A 35 8.56 -9.09 0.11
C VAL A 35 9.47 -8.91 1.32
N SER A 36 9.21 -7.92 2.17
CA SER A 36 9.99 -7.72 3.39
C SER A 36 9.95 -8.95 4.32
N LYS A 37 8.78 -9.60 4.45
CA LYS A 37 8.63 -10.83 5.24
C LYS A 37 9.31 -12.04 4.61
N ILE A 38 9.35 -12.15 3.27
CA ILE A 38 10.12 -13.18 2.57
C ILE A 38 11.60 -13.03 2.92
N LEU A 39 12.13 -11.80 2.85
CA LEU A 39 13.54 -11.52 3.15
C LEU A 39 13.90 -11.79 4.62
N GLN A 40 12.91 -11.72 5.52
CA GLN A 40 13.05 -12.09 6.93
C GLN A 40 12.87 -13.60 7.19
N GLY A 41 12.52 -14.40 6.17
CA GLY A 41 12.27 -15.84 6.31
C GLY A 41 10.95 -16.18 7.01
N LEU A 42 9.97 -15.28 7.02
CA LEU A 42 8.70 -15.43 7.76
C LEU A 42 7.54 -15.98 6.90
N THR A 43 7.69 -15.97 5.58
CA THR A 43 6.69 -16.43 4.60
C THR A 43 7.39 -16.84 3.31
N THR A 44 6.67 -17.45 2.38
CA THR A 44 7.20 -17.87 1.07
C THR A 44 6.79 -16.92 -0.05
N ALA A 45 7.55 -16.94 -1.15
CA ALA A 45 7.18 -16.22 -2.35
C ALA A 45 5.82 -16.67 -2.91
N GLU A 46 5.53 -17.98 -2.85
CA GLU A 46 4.27 -18.55 -3.29
C GLU A 46 3.08 -17.99 -2.50
N GLU A 47 3.18 -17.95 -1.17
CA GLU A 47 2.13 -17.39 -0.31
C GLU A 47 1.87 -15.92 -0.67
N VAL A 48 2.92 -15.10 -0.72
CA VAL A 48 2.80 -13.66 -1.03
C VAL A 48 2.21 -13.42 -2.42
N LEU A 49 2.67 -14.14 -3.43
CA LEU A 49 2.17 -13.99 -4.80
C LEU A 49 0.73 -14.48 -4.97
N SER A 50 0.29 -15.44 -4.14
CA SER A 50 -1.10 -15.94 -4.18
C SER A 50 -2.12 -14.96 -3.59
N VAL A 51 -1.70 -14.05 -2.70
CA VAL A 51 -2.61 -13.17 -1.93
C VAL A 51 -2.44 -11.68 -2.22
N THR A 52 -1.44 -11.29 -3.02
CA THR A 52 -1.13 -9.88 -3.29
C THR A 52 -1.01 -9.60 -4.77
N PHE A 53 -1.22 -8.34 -5.15
CA PHE A 53 -1.04 -7.86 -6.53
C PHE A 53 -0.34 -6.51 -6.56
N THR A 54 0.30 -6.21 -7.68
CA THR A 54 0.80 -4.87 -7.98
C THR A 54 -0.29 -4.07 -8.66
N GLU A 55 -0.55 -2.85 -8.18
CA GLU A 55 -1.38 -1.89 -8.90
C GLU A 55 -0.53 -0.66 -9.23
N ASN A 56 -0.50 -0.28 -10.50
CA ASN A 56 0.11 0.98 -10.93
C ASN A 56 -0.86 2.11 -10.66
N ILE A 57 -0.80 2.64 -9.44
CA ILE A 57 -1.53 3.85 -9.07
C ILE A 57 -0.76 5.03 -9.63
N LYS A 58 -1.27 5.61 -10.74
CA LYS A 58 -0.74 6.86 -11.28
C LYS A 58 -1.00 7.97 -10.26
N ALA A 59 0.07 8.61 -9.81
CA ALA A 59 0.02 9.83 -9.02
C ALA A 59 -0.51 10.99 -9.86
#